data_AF-A0A2N6CP25-F1
#
_entry.id   AF-A0A2N6CP25-F1
#
_cell.length_a   1.000
_cell.length_b   1.000
_cell.length_c   1.000
_cell.angle_alpha   90.00
_cell.angle_beta   90.00
_cell.angle_gamma   90.00
#
_symmetry.space_group_name_H-M   'P 1'
#
loop_
_entity.id
_entity.type
_entity.pdbx_description
1 polymer ?
#
loop_
_entity_poly.entity_id
_entity_poly.type
_entity_poly.pdbx_seq_one_letter_code
_entity_poly.pdbx_strand_id
1 'polypeptide(L)' 'AGLGHATHFPVYRSKWGDMGTLHRRFDGCNKQVRAEPLPAQGEDYRNLEYFLSYMSNGMETNGPGARK' A
#
# COMPACT_ATOMS: atom_id res chain seq x y z
N ALA A 1 10.46 -12.63 -0.28
CA ALA A 1 9.30 -11.85 0.20
C ALA A 1 9.81 -10.53 0.71
N GLY A 2 9.23 -9.39 0.29
CA GLY A 2 9.66 -8.05 0.74
C GLY A 2 8.69 -7.49 1.79
N LEU A 3 9.16 -6.57 2.64
CA LEU A 3 8.43 -6.01 3.80
C LEU A 3 7.24 -5.09 3.44
N GLY A 4 6.90 -4.91 2.16
CA GLY A 4 5.74 -4.13 1.75
C GLY A 4 5.86 -2.61 2.02
N HIS A 5 7.06 -2.04 1.83
CA HIS A 5 7.36 -0.63 2.12
C HIS A 5 6.48 0.39 1.38
N ALA A 6 6.25 1.56 1.97
CA ALA A 6 5.41 2.60 1.37
C ALA A 6 6.13 3.40 0.26
N THR A 7 7.48 3.37 0.20
CA THR A 7 8.31 4.27 -0.63
C THR A 7 8.06 4.22 -2.13
N HIS A 8 7.49 3.13 -2.65
CA HIS A 8 7.25 2.91 -4.08
C HIS A 8 5.81 3.21 -4.51
N PHE A 9 4.95 3.65 -3.58
CA PHE A 9 3.60 4.07 -3.89
C PHE A 9 3.56 5.55 -4.33
N PRO A 10 2.65 5.95 -5.23
CA PRO A 10 1.64 5.11 -5.91
C PRO A 10 2.29 4.13 -6.90
N VAL A 11 1.67 2.98 -7.17
CA VAL A 11 2.31 1.89 -7.93
C VAL A 11 1.45 1.46 -9.11
N TYR A 12 2.06 1.27 -10.28
CA TYR A 12 1.45 0.57 -11.40
C TYR A 12 1.55 -0.94 -11.17
N ARG A 13 0.43 -1.66 -11.23
CA ARG A 13 0.43 -3.13 -11.17
C ARG A 13 -0.13 -3.74 -12.43
N SER A 14 0.62 -4.65 -13.05
CA SER A 14 0.14 -5.39 -14.23
C SER A 14 -1.19 -6.11 -13.96
N LYS A 15 -1.37 -6.66 -12.75
CA LYS A 15 -2.67 -7.24 -12.33
C LYS A 15 -3.83 -6.24 -12.31
N TRP A 16 -3.56 -4.96 -12.01
CA TRP A 16 -4.59 -3.92 -12.01
C TRP A 16 -4.79 -3.29 -13.38
N GLY A 17 -3.77 -3.34 -14.25
CA GLY A 17 -3.76 -2.63 -15.53
C GLY A 17 -3.68 -1.11 -15.38
N ASP A 18 -3.53 -0.61 -14.15
CA ASP A 18 -3.62 0.80 -13.78
C ASP A 18 -2.77 1.10 -12.53
N MET A 19 -2.62 2.38 -12.22
CA MET A 19 -2.06 2.90 -10.98
C MET A 19 -2.97 2.57 -9.79
N GLY A 20 -2.37 2.31 -8.64
CA GLY A 20 -3.11 2.20 -7.40
C GLY A 20 -2.36 2.75 -6.20
N THR A 21 -3.17 3.14 -5.21
CA THR A 21 -2.72 3.74 -3.96
C THR A 21 -2.37 2.68 -2.93
N LEU A 22 -1.72 3.11 -1.85
CA LEU A 22 -1.44 2.26 -0.70
C LEU A 22 -2.74 1.73 -0.07
N HIS A 23 -3.79 2.56 -0.01
CA HIS A 23 -5.09 2.15 0.53
C HIS A 23 -5.79 1.10 -0.34
N ARG A 24 -5.69 1.21 -1.68
CA ARG A 24 -6.17 0.14 -2.58
C ARG A 24 -5.40 -1.16 -2.34
N ARG A 25 -4.12 -1.08 -1.96
CA ARG A 25 -3.34 -2.26 -1.58
C ARG A 25 -3.83 -2.85 -0.26
N PHE A 26 -4.15 -2.03 0.75
CA PHE A 26 -4.70 -2.49 2.03
C PHE A 26 -6.01 -3.26 1.85
N ASP A 27 -6.94 -2.74 1.05
CA ASP A 27 -8.18 -3.45 0.70
C ASP A 27 -7.89 -4.85 0.13
N GLY A 28 -6.96 -4.93 -0.83
CA GLY A 28 -6.55 -6.20 -1.43
C GLY A 28 -5.85 -7.15 -0.43
N CYS A 29 -5.11 -6.63 0.54
CA CYS A 29 -4.49 -7.42 1.60
C CYS A 29 -5.54 -7.98 2.57
N ASN A 30 -6.51 -7.17 3.01
CA ASN A 30 -7.60 -7.62 3.88
C ASN A 30 -8.42 -8.74 3.22
N LYS A 31 -8.77 -8.58 1.93
CA LYS A 31 -9.48 -9.61 1.16
C LYS A 31 -8.69 -10.93 1.08
N GLN A 32 -7.36 -10.88 0.99
CA GLN A 32 -6.51 -12.09 0.92
C GLN A 32 -6.50 -12.88 2.23
N VAL A 33 -6.64 -12.21 3.37
CA VAL A 33 -6.77 -12.86 4.68
C VAL A 33 -8.23 -13.11 5.08
N ARG A 34 -9.18 -12.93 4.14
CA ARG A 34 -10.63 -13.11 4.33
C ARG A 34 -11.23 -12.18 5.39
N ALA A 35 -10.67 -10.98 5.52
CA ALA A 35 -11.21 -9.90 6.35
C ALA A 35 -11.97 -8.87 5.48
N GLU A 36 -12.97 -8.22 6.08
CA GLU A 36 -13.66 -7.10 5.45
C GLU A 36 -12.71 -5.89 5.33
N PRO A 37 -12.62 -5.23 4.15
CA PRO A 37 -11.86 -4.00 4.02
C PRO A 37 -12.42 -2.87 4.88
N LEU A 38 -11.52 -2.01 5.36
CA LEU A 38 -11.92 -0.78 6.06
C LEU A 38 -12.12 0.36 5.04
N PRO A 39 -12.88 1.40 5.39
CA PRO A 39 -13.06 2.56 4.52
C PRO A 39 -11.71 3.18 4.15
N ALA A 40 -11.49 3.42 2.85
CA ALA A 40 -10.33 4.15 2.39
C ALA A 40 -10.33 5.56 3.02
N GLN A 41 -9.17 6.01 3.50
CA GLN A 41 -9.02 7.28 4.22
C GLN A 41 -9.75 7.33 5.58
N GLY A 42 -10.31 6.21 6.04
CA GLY A 42 -10.73 6.03 7.43
C GLY A 42 -9.52 6.08 8.38
N GLU A 43 -9.80 6.33 9.66
CA GLU A 43 -8.79 6.49 10.70
C GLU A 43 -7.81 5.31 10.76
N ASP A 44 -8.31 4.08 10.74
CA ASP A 44 -7.48 2.87 10.83
C ASP A 44 -6.47 2.75 9.67
N TYR A 45 -6.92 2.98 8.43
CA TYR A 45 -6.05 2.90 7.26
C TYR A 45 -5.06 4.06 7.20
N ARG A 46 -5.44 5.26 7.65
CA ARG A 46 -4.51 6.39 7.76
C ARG A 46 -3.44 6.15 8.82
N ASN A 47 -3.81 5.59 9.97
CA ASN A 47 -2.88 5.23 11.03
C ASN A 47 -1.93 4.11 10.57
N LEU A 48 -2.43 3.13 9.80
CA LEU A 48 -1.62 2.09 9.19
C LEU A 48 -0.65 2.64 8.13
N GLU A 49 -1.10 3.55 7.28
CA GLU A 49 -0.25 4.26 6.30
C GLU A 49 0.87 5.03 7.01
N TYR A 50 0.55 5.77 8.08
CA TYR A 50 1.54 6.47 8.89
C TYR A 50 2.57 5.51 9.47
N PHE A 51 2.13 4.43 10.11
CA PHE A 51 3.02 3.44 10.70
C PHE A 51 3.96 2.81 9.66
N LEU A 52 3.44 2.37 8.50
CA LEU A 52 4.25 1.76 7.45
C LEU A 52 5.22 2.76 6.79
N SER A 53 4.82 4.03 6.70
CA SER A 53 5.69 5.12 6.23
C SER A 53 6.80 5.40 7.23
N TYR A 54 6.50 5.43 8.53
CA TYR A 54 7.49 5.57 9.59
C TYR A 54 8.51 4.41 9.59
N MET A 55 8.03 3.17 9.43
CA MET A 55 8.89 1.99 9.26
C MET A 55 9.76 2.07 8.00
N SER A 56 9.44 2.98 7.08
CA SER A 56 10.17 3.19 5.84
C SER A 56 11.17 4.36 5.90
N ASN A 57 11.36 4.96 7.07
CA ASN A 57 12.31 6.06 7.26
C ASN A 57 13.75 5.65 6.90
N GLY A 58 14.47 6.55 6.22
CA GLY A 58 15.84 6.34 5.76
C GLY A 58 15.96 5.62 4.41
N MET A 59 14.85 5.15 3.84
CA MET A 59 14.82 4.67 2.45
C MET A 59 14.49 5.79 1.48
N GLU A 60 15.04 5.70 0.27
CA GLU A 60 14.71 6.61 -0.82
C GLU A 60 13.27 6.41 -1.29
N THR A 61 12.54 7.52 -1.43
CA THR A 61 11.23 7.54 -2.07
C THR A 61 11.43 7.30 -3.57
N ASN A 62 10.89 6.20 -4.08
CA ASN A 62 11.09 5.75 -5.47
C ASN A 62 9.77 5.48 -6.20
N GLY A 63 8.68 6.10 -5.74
CA GLY A 63 7.40 6.13 -6.43
C GLY A 63 7.39 7.12 -7.61
N PRO A 64 6.62 6.87 -8.68
CA PRO A 64 5.74 5.72 -8.85
C PRO A 64 6.47 4.43 -9.25
N GLY A 65 6.23 3.34 -8.51
CA GLY A 65 6.84 2.05 -8.79
C GLY A 65 6.09 1.25 -9.87
N ALA A 66 6.78 0.31 -10.52
CA ALA A 66 6.17 -0.72 -11.35
C ALA A 66 6.30 -2.10 -10.70
N ARG A 67 5.20 -2.86 -10.63
CA ARG A 67 5.16 -4.23 -10.07
C ARG A 67 4.25 -5.12 -10.92
N LYS A 68 4.43 -6.44 -10.79
CA LYS A 68 3.49 -7.43 -11.36
C LYS A 68 2.11 -7.32 -10.70
#